data_AF-A0A3N5LS62-F1
#
_entry.id   AF-A0A3N5LS62-F1
#
_cell.length_a   1.000
_cell.length_b   1.000
_cell.length_c   1.000
_cell.angle_alpha   90.00
_cell.angle_beta   90.00
_cell.angle_gamma   90.00
#
_symmetry.space_group_name_H-M   'P 1'
#
loop_
_entity.id
_entity.type
_entity.pdbx_description
1 polymer ?
#
loop_
_entity_poly.entity_id
_entity_poly.type
_entity_poly.pdbx_seq_one_letter_code
_entity_poly.pdbx_strand_id
1 'polypeptide(L)'
;MRLSRVDRPTRTGMALSGDGRFVVYSAIKENPTPRDQPCLYLRRLDQLEGKPIAGTEGGSSPFLSPDDRWIGFWADGKLKKVSVDGGVALGLCDVPLLLASLGAPTTRSLSGTDPRVDSLGSQLKAVSPRP
;
A
#
# COMPACT_ATOMS: atom_id res chain seq x y z
N MET A 1 20.55 17.24 20.11
CA MET A 1 19.52 16.20 20.22
C MET A 1 18.63 16.29 18.97
N ARG A 2 18.83 15.41 17.99
CA ARG A 2 18.19 15.51 16.66
C ARG A 2 16.94 14.64 16.67
N LEU A 3 15.77 15.27 16.72
CA LEU A 3 14.49 14.58 16.52
C LEU A 3 14.48 14.06 15.08
N SER A 4 14.44 12.74 14.92
CA SER A 4 14.27 12.10 13.63
C SER A 4 12.93 12.54 13.04
N ARG A 5 12.99 12.96 11.77
CA ARG A 5 11.89 13.42 10.94
C ARG A 5 10.74 12.40 11.02
N VAL A 6 9.68 12.74 11.76
CA VAL A 6 8.40 12.05 11.66
C VAL A 6 7.80 12.48 10.34
N ASP A 7 8.09 11.71 9.29
CA ASP A 7 7.44 11.88 7.99
C ASP A 7 5.97 11.42 8.19
N ARG A 8 5.07 12.39 8.37
CA ARG A 8 3.62 12.14 8.40
C ARG A 8 2.99 12.90 7.25
N PRO A 9 2.44 12.13 6.30
CA PRO A 9 1.00 12.15 6.18
C PRO A 9 0.48 10.71 6.00
N THR A 10 0.28 9.96 7.08
CA THR A 10 -0.41 8.67 6.97
C THR A 10 -1.91 8.85 7.15
N ARG A 11 -2.65 8.44 6.11
CA ARG A 11 -3.98 7.80 6.21
C ARG A 11 -4.10 7.12 7.59
N THR A 12 -5.01 7.61 8.43
CA THR A 12 -5.42 7.08 9.75
C THR A 12 -4.28 6.52 10.63
N GLY A 13 -3.75 7.34 11.54
CA GLY A 13 -2.68 6.90 12.45
C GLY A 13 -3.12 5.85 13.49
N MET A 14 -4.40 5.81 13.84
CA MET A 14 -5.01 4.89 14.83
C MET A 14 -6.52 4.73 14.54
N ALA A 15 -7.12 3.63 14.99
CA ALA A 15 -8.56 3.39 14.96
C ALA A 15 -9.11 3.24 16.39
N LEU A 16 -10.23 3.88 16.70
CA LEU A 16 -10.94 3.78 17.97
C LEU A 16 -12.18 2.91 17.78
N SER A 17 -12.48 2.02 18.73
CA SER A 17 -13.69 1.20 18.71
C SER A 17 -14.95 2.05 18.79
N GLY A 18 -16.04 1.59 18.17
CA GLY A 18 -17.31 2.31 18.16
C GLY A 18 -17.88 2.54 19.56
N ASP A 19 -17.62 1.59 20.46
CA ASP A 19 -17.98 1.69 21.88
C ASP A 19 -16.95 2.43 22.76
N GLY A 20 -15.83 2.89 22.19
CA GLY A 20 -14.78 3.63 22.90
C GLY A 20 -14.01 2.80 23.93
N ARG A 21 -14.07 1.47 23.91
CA ARG A 21 -13.34 0.62 24.87
C ARG A 21 -11.88 0.37 24.51
N PHE A 22 -11.50 0.47 23.24
CA PHE A 22 -10.12 0.21 22.82
C PHE A 22 -9.68 1.00 21.59
N VAL A 23 -8.37 1.12 21.44
CA VAL A 23 -7.70 1.74 20.30
C VAL A 23 -6.74 0.74 19.65
N VAL A 24 -6.69 0.74 18.32
CA VAL A 24 -5.72 0.00 17.51
C VAL A 24 -4.77 0.98 16.84
N TYR A 25 -3.47 0.72 16.96
CA TYR A 25 -2.43 1.60 16.43
C TYR A 25 -1.21 0.80 15.99
N SER A 26 -0.46 1.34 15.03
CA SER A 26 0.83 0.75 14.63
C SER A 26 1.92 1.14 15.62
N ALA A 27 2.69 0.17 16.09
CA ALA A 27 3.87 0.40 16.92
C ALA A 27 4.94 -0.66 16.65
N ILE A 28 6.15 -0.37 17.12
CA ILE A 28 7.23 -1.35 17.19
C ILE A 28 7.52 -1.61 18.68
N LYS A 29 7.90 -2.83 19.02
CA LYS A 29 8.21 -3.19 20.40
C LYS A 29 9.35 -2.34 20.98
N GLU A 30 9.41 -2.27 22.30
CA GLU A 30 10.52 -1.64 23.00
C GLU A 30 11.85 -2.35 22.69
N ASN A 31 12.93 -1.57 22.59
CA ASN A 31 14.26 -2.04 22.21
C ASN A 31 14.25 -2.88 20.91
N PRO A 32 13.79 -2.31 19.79
CA PRO A 32 13.69 -3.05 18.54
C PRO A 32 15.06 -3.39 17.98
N THR A 33 15.17 -4.57 17.38
CA THR A 33 16.28 -4.94 16.52
C THR A 33 16.00 -4.46 15.09
N PRO A 34 17.01 -4.33 14.21
CA PRO A 34 16.80 -3.99 12.80
C PRO A 34 15.92 -4.98 12.01
N ARG A 35 15.62 -6.16 12.56
CA ARG A 35 14.74 -7.16 11.94
C ARG A 35 13.29 -7.06 12.41
N ASP A 36 13.03 -6.30 13.47
CA ASP A 36 11.67 -6.14 13.98
C ASP A 36 10.87 -5.22 13.08
N GLN A 37 9.70 -5.68 12.68
CA GLN A 37 8.76 -4.91 11.90
C GLN A 37 7.74 -4.24 12.84
N PRO A 38 7.19 -3.08 12.48
CA PRO A 38 6.01 -2.57 13.17
C PRO A 38 4.87 -3.58 13.04
N CYS A 39 4.04 -3.69 14.06
CA CYS A 39 2.78 -4.42 14.01
C CYS A 39 1.66 -3.59 14.63
N LEU A 40 0.43 -4.07 14.51
CA LEU A 40 -0.70 -3.43 15.16
C LEU A 40 -0.77 -3.86 16.62
N TYR A 41 -1.08 -2.89 17.47
CA TYR A 41 -1.30 -3.07 18.89
C TYR A 41 -2.74 -2.72 19.22
N LEU A 42 -3.36 -3.52 20.07
CA LEU A 42 -4.62 -3.17 20.72
C LEU A 42 -4.33 -2.74 22.15
N ARG A 43 -4.85 -1.57 22.52
CA ARG A 43 -4.86 -1.12 23.91
C ARG A 43 -6.29 -0.84 24.33
N ARG A 44 -6.74 -1.52 25.38
CA ARG A 44 -7.97 -1.13 26.05
C ARG A 44 -7.78 0.20 26.77
N LEU A 45 -8.78 1.07 26.76
CA LEU A 45 -8.66 2.40 27.37
C LEU A 45 -8.60 2.34 28.90
N ASP A 46 -9.08 1.25 29.51
CA ASP A 46 -8.94 0.97 30.94
C ASP A 46 -7.62 0.29 31.31
N GLN A 47 -6.70 0.15 30.35
CA GLN A 47 -5.38 -0.45 30.54
C GLN A 47 -4.28 0.50 30.08
N LEU A 48 -3.14 0.44 30.77
CA LEU A 48 -1.97 1.25 30.41
C LEU A 48 -1.20 0.64 29.23
N GLU A 49 -1.14 -0.68 29.19
CA GLU A 49 -0.34 -1.44 28.23
C GLU A 49 -1.14 -1.83 26.98
N GLY A 50 -0.52 -1.67 25.81
CA GLY A 50 -1.02 -2.22 24.56
C GLY A 50 -0.40 -3.59 24.28
N LYS A 51 -1.20 -4.49 23.69
CA LYS A 51 -0.75 -5.84 23.31
C LYS A 51 -0.61 -5.94 21.80
N PRO A 52 0.47 -6.57 21.29
CA PRO A 52 0.61 -6.81 19.86
C PRO A 52 -0.47 -7.77 19.38
N ILE A 53 -0.95 -7.55 18.16
CA ILE A 53 -1.97 -8.36 17.51
C ILE A 53 -1.25 -9.29 16.53
N ALA A 54 -1.23 -10.59 16.84
CA ALA A 54 -0.54 -11.58 16.01
C ALA A 54 -1.09 -11.59 14.57
N GLY A 55 -0.19 -11.71 13.59
CA GLY A 55 -0.55 -11.73 12.16
C GLY A 55 -0.67 -10.34 11.52
N THR A 56 -0.22 -9.29 12.22
CA THR A 56 -0.24 -7.90 11.74
C THR A 56 1.17 -7.32 11.54
N GLU A 57 2.18 -8.17 11.41
CA GLU A 57 3.54 -7.76 11.12
C GLU A 57 3.60 -6.97 9.80
N GLY A 58 4.29 -5.82 9.82
CA GLY A 58 4.30 -4.85 8.72
C GLY A 58 3.01 -4.05 8.57
N GLY A 59 2.03 -4.24 9.46
CA GLY A 59 0.71 -3.64 9.40
C GLY A 59 0.70 -2.14 9.71
N SER A 60 -0.07 -1.38 8.93
CA SER A 60 -0.22 0.06 9.07
C SER A 60 -1.63 0.54 8.68
N SER A 61 -1.96 1.78 9.06
CA SER A 61 -3.23 2.44 8.76
C SER A 61 -4.46 1.61 9.16
N PRO A 62 -4.63 1.25 10.44
CA PRO A 62 -5.74 0.40 10.86
C PRO A 62 -7.10 1.10 10.70
N PHE A 63 -8.13 0.30 10.46
CA PHE A 63 -9.53 0.68 10.67
C PHE A 63 -10.30 -0.52 11.24
N LEU A 64 -11.38 -0.24 11.96
CA LEU A 64 -12.23 -1.28 12.55
C LEU A 64 -13.47 -1.51 11.69
N SER A 65 -13.98 -2.74 11.70
CA SER A 65 -15.33 -3.00 11.22
C SER A 65 -16.35 -2.28 12.10
N PRO A 66 -17.56 -1.98 11.59
CA PRO A 66 -18.60 -1.30 12.38
C PRO A 66 -19.02 -2.03 13.65
N ASP A 67 -18.79 -3.34 13.73
CA ASP A 67 -19.07 -4.20 14.88
C ASP A 67 -17.84 -4.47 15.76
N ASP A 68 -16.73 -3.78 15.52
CA ASP A 68 -15.46 -3.88 16.27
C ASP A 68 -14.79 -5.27 16.29
N ARG A 69 -15.26 -6.23 15.47
CA ARG A 69 -14.73 -7.61 15.44
C ARG A 69 -13.53 -7.80 14.52
N TRP A 70 -13.36 -6.96 13.52
CA TRP A 70 -12.31 -7.08 12.51
C TRP A 70 -11.46 -5.82 12.44
N ILE A 71 -10.17 -6.02 12.20
CA ILE A 71 -9.22 -4.96 11.91
C ILE A 71 -8.84 -5.07 10.44
N GLY A 72 -9.11 -4.04 9.65
CA GLY A 72 -8.57 -3.86 8.32
C GLY A 72 -7.28 -3.06 8.36
N PHE A 73 -6.28 -3.44 7.57
CA PHE A 73 -4.96 -2.81 7.59
C PHE A 73 -4.18 -3.03 6.30
N TRP A 74 -3.16 -2.20 6.07
CA TRP A 74 -2.26 -2.32 4.94
C TRP A 74 -0.95 -2.98 5.35
N ALA A 75 -0.55 -4.03 4.62
CA ALA A 75 0.74 -4.72 4.77
C ALA A 75 1.09 -5.42 3.46
N ASP A 76 2.39 -5.53 3.14
CA ASP A 76 2.91 -6.25 1.96
C ASP A 76 2.24 -5.85 0.63
N GLY A 77 1.93 -4.57 0.45
CA GLY A 77 1.25 -4.07 -0.75
C GLY A 77 -0.19 -4.59 -0.93
N LYS A 78 -0.83 -5.06 0.15
CA LYS A 78 -2.20 -5.57 0.16
C LYS A 78 -3.03 -4.89 1.23
N LEU A 79 -4.33 -4.83 0.99
CA LEU A 79 -5.30 -4.66 2.06
C LEU A 79 -5.56 -6.04 2.68
N LYS A 80 -5.40 -6.15 3.98
CA LYS A 80 -5.63 -7.36 4.76
C LYS A 80 -6.65 -7.10 5.85
N LYS A 81 -7.22 -8.17 6.41
CA LYS A 81 -8.00 -8.12 7.65
C LYS A 81 -7.63 -9.24 8.61
N VAL A 82 -7.83 -9.01 9.90
CA VAL A 82 -7.65 -10.00 10.97
C VAL A 82 -8.72 -9.80 12.05
N SER A 83 -9.01 -10.83 12.85
CA SER A 83 -9.82 -10.67 14.06
C SER A 83 -9.17 -9.67 15.02
N VAL A 84 -9.97 -8.97 15.82
CA VAL A 84 -9.47 -8.08 16.88
C VAL A 84 -8.58 -8.82 17.90
N ASP A 85 -8.80 -10.12 18.08
CA ASP A 85 -7.99 -11.01 18.93
C ASP A 85 -6.69 -11.47 18.25
N GLY A 86 -6.46 -11.09 16.99
CA GLY A 86 -5.36 -11.55 16.15
C GLY A 86 -5.64 -12.89 15.46
N GLY A 87 -4.58 -13.49 14.92
CA GLY A 87 -4.64 -14.78 14.24
C GLY A 87 -4.14 -14.70 12.80
N VAL A 88 -4.65 -15.55 11.92
CA VAL A 88 -4.22 -15.57 10.51
C VAL A 88 -4.88 -14.43 9.74
N ALA A 89 -4.07 -13.49 9.25
CA ALA A 89 -4.56 -12.39 8.43
C ALA A 89 -5.01 -12.87 7.04
N LEU A 90 -6.16 -12.38 6.61
CA LEU A 90 -6.75 -12.66 5.30
C LEU A 90 -6.48 -11.49 4.35
N GLY A 91 -5.84 -11.78 3.22
CA GLY A 91 -5.69 -10.81 2.13
C GLY A 91 -7.04 -10.54 1.45
N LEU A 92 -7.39 -9.27 1.28
CA LEU A 92 -8.62 -8.83 0.63
C LEU A 92 -8.38 -8.44 -0.84
N CYS A 93 -7.35 -7.63 -1.09
CA CYS A 93 -6.95 -7.24 -2.44
C CYS A 93 -5.53 -6.68 -2.46
N ASP A 94 -4.96 -6.61 -3.66
CA ASP A 94 -3.72 -5.88 -3.91
C ASP A 94 -3.98 -4.38 -3.87
N VAL A 95 -3.11 -3.65 -3.17
CA VAL A 95 -3.10 -2.18 -3.11
C VAL A 95 -1.69 -1.72 -3.46
N PRO A 96 -1.37 -1.63 -4.77
CA PRO A 96 -0.10 -1.07 -5.20
C PRO A 96 0.04 0.33 -4.62
N LEU A 97 1.16 0.60 -3.93
CA LEU A 97 1.46 1.94 -3.46
C LEU A 97 1.40 2.91 -4.65
N LEU A 98 0.76 4.07 -4.46
CA LEU A 98 0.59 5.09 -5.50
C LEU A 98 1.93 5.56 -6.12
N LEU A 99 3.07 5.31 -5.44
CA LEU A 99 4.42 5.50 -5.99
C LEU A 99 4.75 4.60 -7.19
N ALA A 100 3.96 3.56 -7.47
CA ALA A 100 4.11 2.73 -8.66
C ALA A 100 3.53 3.36 -9.95
N SER A 101 2.99 4.59 -9.89
CA SER A 101 2.52 5.30 -11.09
C SER A 101 3.64 5.98 -11.91
N LEU A 102 4.89 5.97 -11.43
CA LEU A 102 6.05 6.33 -12.24
C LEU A 102 6.65 5.07 -12.89
N GLY A 103 5.89 4.45 -13.81
CA GLY A 103 6.44 3.38 -14.63
C GLY A 103 5.46 2.32 -15.08
N ALA A 104 4.41 2.72 -15.80
CA ALA A 104 3.78 1.83 -16.77
C ALA A 104 3.90 2.48 -18.16
N PRO A 105 4.81 2.05 -19.05
CA PRO A 105 4.67 2.35 -20.46
C PRO A 105 3.53 1.48 -21.00
N THR A 106 2.29 1.89 -20.74
CA THR A 106 1.15 1.41 -21.52
C THR A 106 0.46 2.60 -22.17
N THR A 107 1.22 3.34 -22.96
CA THR A 107 0.60 4.07 -24.07
C THR A 107 0.31 3.05 -25.16
N ARG A 108 -0.80 2.33 -25.03
CA ARG A 108 -1.45 1.73 -26.20
C ARG A 108 -2.12 2.88 -26.93
N SER A 109 -1.34 3.63 -27.71
CA SER A 109 -1.88 4.63 -28.62
C SER A 109 -2.66 3.88 -29.69
N LEU A 110 -3.97 3.89 -29.57
CA LEU A 110 -4.86 3.65 -30.69
C LEU A 110 -4.78 4.89 -31.59
N SER A 111 -3.74 4.98 -32.41
CA SER A 111 -3.77 5.85 -33.58
C SER A 111 -4.25 5.02 -34.77
N GLY A 112 -5.57 4.89 -34.89
CA GLY A 112 -6.16 4.51 -36.16
C GLY A 112 -5.93 5.65 -37.15
N THR A 113 -5.06 5.45 -38.13
CA THR A 113 -5.15 6.12 -39.42
C THR A 113 -4.86 5.08 -40.50
N ASP A 114 -5.82 5.02 -41.41
CA ASP A 114 -6.08 4.06 -42.49
C ASP A 114 -4.96 4.03 -43.55
N PRO A 115 -4.48 2.85 -44.02
CA PRO A 115 -3.35 2.75 -44.97
C PRO A 115 -3.72 3.01 -46.45
N ARG A 116 -4.58 3.98 -46.78
CA ARG A 116 -5.08 4.16 -48.18
C ARG A 116 -5.02 5.55 -48.81
N VAL A 117 -4.33 6.52 -48.23
CA VAL A 117 -4.05 7.85 -48.81
C VAL A 117 -2.66 8.25 -48.29
N ASP A 118 -1.61 8.57 -49.03
CA ASP A 118 -1.46 9.22 -50.31
C ASP A 118 -0.26 8.64 -51.07
N SER A 119 -0.51 8.22 -52.31
CA SER A 119 0.49 8.19 -53.36
C SER A 119 0.48 9.58 -54.01
N LEU A 120 1.62 10.27 -54.10
CA LEU A 120 2.05 11.13 -55.23
C LEU A 120 3.20 12.08 -54.80
N GLY A 121 4.28 12.09 -55.59
CA GLY A 121 5.30 13.16 -55.58
C GLY A 121 6.71 12.70 -55.19
N SER A 122 7.42 11.98 -56.08
CA SER A 122 8.50 12.54 -56.91
C SER A 122 9.87 12.63 -56.21
N GLN A 123 10.79 11.69 -56.50
CA GLN A 123 11.97 11.86 -57.40
C GLN A 123 13.15 12.58 -56.66
N LEU A 124 14.36 12.02 -56.44
CA LEU A 124 15.37 11.64 -57.43
C LEU A 124 16.56 10.83 -56.81
N LYS A 125 16.92 9.71 -57.48
CA LYS A 125 18.27 9.20 -57.86
C LYS A 125 19.47 9.14 -56.89
N ALA A 126 20.02 7.92 -56.71
CA ALA A 126 21.37 7.45 -57.13
C ALA A 126 21.61 6.00 -56.61
N VAL A 127 21.51 4.97 -57.46
CA VAL A 127 22.61 4.20 -58.10
C VAL A 127 23.43 3.29 -57.15
N SER A 128 23.21 1.98 -57.35
CA SER A 128 23.93 0.74 -56.93
C SER A 128 25.45 0.75 -57.28
N PRO A 129 26.32 -0.24 -56.88
CA PRO A 129 25.96 -1.64 -56.61
C PRO A 129 26.67 -2.41 -55.47
N ARG A 130 26.01 -3.54 -55.14
CA ARG A 130 26.46 -4.76 -54.43
C ARG A 130 27.52 -5.55 -55.22
N PRO A 131 28.09 -6.67 -54.73
CA PRO A 131 27.81 -7.39 -53.47
C PRO A 131 28.90 -7.33 -52.40
#